data_AF-A4RQW0-F1
#
_entry.id   AF-A4RQW0-F1
#
_cell.length_a   1.000
_cell.length_b   1.000
_cell.length_c   1.000
_cell.angle_alpha   90.00
_cell.angle_beta   90.00
_cell.angle_gamma   90.00
#
_symmetry.space_group_name_H-M   'P 1'
#
loop_
_entity.id
_entity.type
_entity.pdbx_description
1 polymer ?
#
loop_
_entity_poly.entity_id
_entity_poly.type
_entity_poly.pdbx_seq_one_letter_code
_entity_poly.pdbx_strand_id
1 'polypeptide(L)'
;MEAEQALEETNAARELAEGLPEQLAALRERVGEERTAIEHAKNKATGTSAMAKLDALRGASAMYAERLGLRFEYGEAERLRLVFKYVDARAPEREFTFAVRLRGTAYEVMECAPMLASIDALLAECNRSNDFGKFVRDARKAFVELANGDDGVGALASPRASAGRATRSNSRR
;
A
#
# COMPACT_ATOMS: atom_id res chain seq x y z
N MET A 1 -37.38 2.64 62.11
CA MET A 1 -36.04 2.57 61.51
C MET A 1 -36.00 1.63 60.31
N GLU A 2 -36.06 0.30 60.45
CA GLU A 2 -35.97 -0.62 59.29
C GLU A 2 -37.12 -0.45 58.27
N ALA A 3 -38.36 -0.25 58.74
CA ALA A 3 -39.52 -0.06 57.87
C ALA A 3 -39.52 1.29 57.11
N GLU A 4 -38.91 2.33 57.69
CA GLU A 4 -38.76 3.64 57.02
C GLU A 4 -37.69 3.57 55.93
N GLN A 5 -36.57 2.89 56.21
CA GLN A 5 -35.50 2.68 55.22
C GLN A 5 -35.99 1.87 54.01
N ALA A 6 -36.76 0.80 54.24
CA ALA A 6 -37.34 0.03 53.14
C ALA A 6 -38.31 0.87 52.28
N LEU A 7 -39.09 1.75 52.90
CA LEU A 7 -40.00 2.64 52.18
C LEU A 7 -39.22 3.67 51.34
N GLU A 8 -38.17 4.25 51.91
CA GLU A 8 -37.30 5.22 51.26
C GLU A 8 -36.55 4.60 50.07
N GLU A 9 -36.05 3.37 50.22
CA GLU A 9 -35.45 2.59 49.12
C GLU A 9 -36.46 2.27 48.00
N THR A 10 -37.70 1.90 48.35
CA THR A 10 -38.74 1.64 47.34
C THR A 10 -39.18 2.90 46.61
N ASN A 11 -39.20 4.05 47.28
CA ASN A 11 -39.51 5.35 46.68
C ASN A 11 -38.38 5.82 45.76
N ALA A 12 -37.13 5.70 46.20
CA ALA A 12 -35.95 6.01 45.37
C ALA A 12 -35.87 5.11 44.13
N ALA A 13 -36.18 3.81 44.28
CA ALA A 13 -36.24 2.88 43.15
C ALA A 13 -37.38 3.23 42.16
N ARG A 14 -38.52 3.72 42.65
CA ARG A 14 -39.61 4.20 41.80
C ARG A 14 -39.24 5.48 41.05
N GLU A 15 -38.63 6.45 41.71
CA GLU A 15 -38.20 7.70 41.07
C GLU A 15 -37.16 7.44 39.96
N LEU A 16 -36.20 6.54 40.22
CA LEU A 16 -35.25 6.07 39.19
C LEU A 16 -35.95 5.34 38.04
N ALA A 17 -36.96 4.52 38.33
CA ALA A 17 -37.73 3.80 37.33
C ALA A 17 -38.63 4.72 36.48
N GLU A 18 -39.04 5.88 37.00
CA GLU A 18 -39.88 6.85 36.26
C GLU A 18 -39.09 7.62 35.19
N GLY A 19 -37.79 7.88 35.39
CA GLY A 19 -36.93 8.56 34.41
C GLY A 19 -36.26 7.65 33.37
N LEU A 20 -36.16 6.34 33.66
CA LEU A 20 -35.57 5.34 32.76
C LEU A 20 -36.27 5.24 31.38
N PRO A 21 -37.62 5.25 31.28
CA PRO A 21 -38.34 5.16 30.01
C PRO A 21 -38.03 6.32 29.07
N GLU A 22 -37.85 7.52 29.62
CA GLU A 22 -37.56 8.73 28.85
C GLU A 22 -36.12 8.71 28.32
N GLN A 23 -35.16 8.30 29.14
CA GLN A 23 -33.77 8.08 28.70
C GLN A 23 -33.67 6.98 27.63
N LEU A 24 -34.45 5.90 27.77
CA LEU A 24 -34.52 4.82 26.79
C LEU A 24 -35.15 5.29 25.47
N ALA A 25 -36.18 6.13 25.53
CA ALA A 25 -36.80 6.74 24.36
C ALA A 25 -35.82 7.65 23.62
N ALA A 26 -35.14 8.56 24.34
CA ALA A 26 -34.14 9.45 23.76
C ALA A 26 -32.96 8.70 23.13
N LEU A 27 -32.49 7.62 23.78
CA LEU A 27 -31.41 6.80 23.23
C LEU A 27 -31.85 6.03 21.97
N ARG A 28 -33.09 5.54 21.95
CA ARG A 28 -33.67 4.87 20.77
C ARG A 28 -33.83 5.82 19.59
N GLU A 29 -34.26 7.05 19.85
CA GLU A 29 -34.36 8.10 18.84
C GLU A 29 -32.99 8.43 18.26
N ARG A 30 -31.98 8.65 19.11
CA ARG A 30 -30.60 8.93 18.67
C ARG A 30 -30.00 7.79 17.85
N VAL A 31 -30.23 6.53 18.25
CA VAL A 31 -29.82 5.35 17.47
C VAL A 31 -30.57 5.28 16.13
N GLY A 32 -31.85 5.67 16.11
CA GLY A 32 -32.64 5.78 14.88
C GLY A 32 -32.06 6.81 13.90
N GLU A 33 -31.74 8.00 14.40
CA GLU A 33 -31.11 9.07 13.62
C GLU A 33 -29.75 8.65 13.08
N GLU A 34 -28.86 8.12 13.92
CA GLU A 34 -27.54 7.62 13.50
C GLU A 34 -27.67 6.52 12.44
N ARG A 35 -28.62 5.60 12.63
CA ARG A 35 -28.86 4.49 11.67
C ARG A 35 -29.35 5.01 10.32
N THR A 36 -30.29 5.95 10.29
CA THR A 36 -30.77 6.55 9.04
C THR A 36 -29.67 7.37 8.34
N ALA A 37 -28.83 8.08 9.10
CA ALA A 37 -27.68 8.80 8.55
C ALA A 37 -26.65 7.85 7.91
N ILE A 38 -26.34 6.74 8.57
CA ILE A 38 -25.47 5.68 8.03
C ILE A 38 -26.09 5.08 6.76
N GLU A 39 -27.40 4.82 6.75
CA GLU A 39 -28.10 4.25 5.61
C GLU A 39 -28.11 5.21 4.40
N HIS A 40 -28.35 6.50 4.61
CA HIS A 40 -28.23 7.52 3.57
C HIS A 40 -26.80 7.66 3.04
N ALA A 41 -25.79 7.68 3.91
CA ALA A 41 -24.39 7.73 3.53
C ALA A 41 -23.98 6.49 2.71
N LYS A 42 -24.44 5.31 3.15
CA LYS A 42 -24.24 4.04 2.44
C LYS A 42 -24.90 4.10 1.06
N ASN A 43 -26.17 4.47 0.96
CA ASN A 43 -26.88 4.56 -0.32
C ASN A 43 -26.26 5.57 -1.29
N LYS A 44 -25.66 6.65 -0.78
CA LYS A 44 -24.89 7.60 -1.60
C LYS A 44 -23.56 7.01 -2.08
N ALA A 45 -22.86 6.24 -1.24
CA ALA A 45 -21.61 5.56 -1.58
C ALA A 45 -21.82 4.34 -2.49
N THR A 46 -22.91 3.61 -2.30
CA THR A 46 -23.33 2.43 -3.09
C THR A 46 -24.25 2.80 -4.23
N GLY A 47 -24.54 4.09 -4.43
CA GLY A 47 -25.38 4.56 -5.52
C GLY A 47 -24.82 3.99 -6.83
N THR A 48 -25.70 3.48 -7.69
CA THR A 48 -25.34 2.70 -8.89
C THR A 48 -24.28 3.39 -9.76
N SER A 49 -24.26 4.73 -9.78
CA SER A 49 -23.24 5.52 -10.49
C SER A 49 -21.84 5.44 -9.85
N ALA A 50 -21.72 5.42 -8.52
CA ALA A 50 -20.44 5.30 -7.83
C ALA A 50 -19.87 3.88 -7.97
N MET A 51 -20.70 2.85 -7.81
CA MET A 51 -20.29 1.46 -8.07
C MET A 51 -19.89 1.25 -9.52
N ALA A 52 -20.69 1.70 -10.50
CA ALA A 52 -20.36 1.56 -11.91
C ALA A 52 -19.05 2.28 -12.29
N LYS A 53 -18.77 3.45 -11.69
CA LYS A 53 -17.49 4.14 -11.87
C LYS A 53 -16.33 3.35 -11.28
N LEU A 54 -16.49 2.81 -10.07
CA LEU A 54 -15.47 1.97 -9.43
C LEU A 54 -15.19 0.70 -10.24
N ASP A 55 -16.24 0.04 -10.74
CA ASP A 55 -16.10 -1.16 -11.56
C ASP A 55 -15.46 -0.85 -12.92
N ALA A 56 -15.81 0.28 -13.55
CA ALA A 56 -15.14 0.76 -14.75
C ALA A 56 -13.64 1.04 -14.51
N LEU A 57 -13.30 1.68 -13.38
CA LEU A 57 -11.91 1.95 -13.00
C LEU A 57 -11.14 0.65 -12.72
N ARG A 58 -11.76 -0.31 -12.03
CA ARG A 58 -11.17 -1.63 -11.77
C ARG A 58 -10.95 -2.40 -13.07
N GLY A 59 -11.95 -2.43 -13.94
CA GLY A 59 -11.86 -3.07 -15.26
C GLY A 59 -10.78 -2.43 -16.13
N ALA A 60 -10.70 -1.10 -16.17
CA ALA A 60 -9.65 -0.38 -16.87
C ALA A 60 -8.26 -0.71 -16.29
N SER A 61 -8.10 -0.70 -14.96
CA SER A 61 -6.84 -1.03 -14.30
C SER A 61 -6.39 -2.47 -14.60
N ALA A 62 -7.32 -3.44 -14.58
CA ALA A 62 -7.01 -4.82 -14.92
C ALA A 62 -6.61 -4.97 -16.40
N MET A 63 -7.34 -4.32 -17.30
CA MET A 63 -7.05 -4.31 -18.73
C MET A 63 -5.68 -3.67 -19.03
N TYR A 64 -5.33 -2.56 -18.37
CA TYR A 64 -4.00 -1.96 -18.50
C TYR A 64 -2.90 -2.86 -17.93
N ALA A 65 -3.14 -3.53 -16.80
CA ALA A 65 -2.19 -4.46 -16.22
C ALA A 65 -1.91 -5.65 -17.16
N GLU A 66 -2.94 -6.23 -17.78
CA GLU A 66 -2.80 -7.33 -18.72
C GLU A 66 -2.12 -6.89 -20.04
N ARG A 67 -2.56 -5.78 -20.63
CA ARG A 67 -2.08 -5.36 -21.95
C ARG A 67 -0.71 -4.70 -21.93
N LEU A 68 -0.44 -3.87 -20.92
CA LEU A 68 0.84 -3.17 -20.81
C LEU A 68 1.87 -3.98 -20.03
N GLY A 69 1.44 -5.00 -19.28
CA GLY A 69 2.26 -5.65 -18.28
C GLY A 69 2.65 -4.70 -17.15
N LEU A 70 1.86 -3.65 -16.87
CA LEU A 70 2.20 -2.61 -15.91
C LEU A 70 1.16 -2.55 -14.80
N ARG A 71 1.59 -2.80 -13.57
CA ARG A 71 0.77 -2.66 -12.36
C ARG A 71 1.31 -1.54 -11.49
N PHE A 72 0.39 -0.75 -10.95
CA PHE A 72 0.68 0.24 -9.92
C PHE A 72 0.22 -0.32 -8.57
N GLU A 73 1.12 -0.31 -7.60
CA GLU A 73 0.87 -0.70 -6.22
C GLU A 73 1.16 0.50 -5.33
N TYR A 74 0.11 1.07 -4.75
CA TYR A 74 0.26 2.13 -3.75
C TYR A 74 0.28 1.47 -2.37
N GLY A 75 1.43 1.54 -1.69
CA GLY A 75 1.66 0.85 -0.43
C GLY A 75 1.80 1.78 0.77
N GLU A 76 2.12 1.19 1.92
CA GLU A 76 2.38 1.93 3.17
C GLU A 76 3.57 2.90 3.02
N ALA A 77 3.46 4.08 3.63
CA ALA A 77 4.42 5.19 3.58
C ALA A 77 4.49 5.99 2.26
N GLU A 78 3.34 6.21 1.61
CA GLU A 78 3.21 7.10 0.43
C GLU A 78 4.14 6.72 -0.74
N ARG A 79 4.44 5.42 -0.84
CA ARG A 79 5.27 4.87 -1.92
C ARG A 79 4.39 4.36 -3.04
N LEU A 80 4.70 4.79 -4.26
CA LEU A 80 4.13 4.25 -5.48
C LEU A 80 5.11 3.24 -6.08
N ARG A 81 4.78 1.96 -6.00
CA ARG A 81 5.53 0.87 -6.62
C ARG A 81 4.96 0.58 -8.00
N LEU A 82 5.84 0.49 -8.98
CA LEU A 82 5.52 0.11 -10.36
C LEU A 82 6.11 -1.27 -10.59
N VAL A 83 5.30 -2.18 -11.12
CA VAL A 83 5.68 -3.56 -11.42
C VAL A 83 5.45 -3.80 -12.92
N PHE A 84 6.52 -4.14 -13.61
CA PHE A 84 6.56 -4.46 -15.03
C PHE A 84 6.69 -5.97 -15.23
N LYS A 85 5.82 -6.51 -16.09
CA LYS A 85 5.86 -7.85 -16.67
C LYS A 85 6.10 -7.76 -18.17
N TYR A 86 6.45 -8.88 -18.81
CA TYR A 86 6.73 -8.94 -20.25
C TYR A 86 7.87 -8.01 -20.69
N VAL A 87 8.89 -7.90 -19.84
CA VAL A 87 10.11 -7.12 -20.11
C VAL A 87 11.21 -8.02 -20.68
N ASP A 88 11.35 -9.21 -20.10
CA ASP A 88 12.31 -10.23 -20.50
C ASP A 88 11.64 -11.16 -21.51
N ALA A 89 12.15 -11.21 -22.74
CA ALA A 89 11.59 -12.06 -23.79
C ALA A 89 11.82 -13.56 -23.53
N ARG A 90 12.86 -13.90 -22.75
CA ARG A 90 13.20 -15.28 -22.36
C ARG A 90 12.39 -15.71 -21.14
N ALA A 91 12.01 -14.78 -20.26
CA ALA A 91 11.20 -15.03 -19.06
C ALA A 91 10.06 -13.99 -18.90
N PRO A 92 8.93 -14.13 -19.63
CA PRO A 92 7.87 -13.13 -19.66
C PRO A 92 7.20 -12.85 -18.30
N GLU A 93 7.20 -13.84 -17.40
CA GLU A 93 6.66 -13.73 -16.04
C GLU A 93 7.62 -13.05 -15.05
N ARG A 94 8.87 -12.79 -15.44
CA ARG A 94 9.84 -12.11 -14.58
C ARG A 94 9.38 -10.67 -14.32
N GLU A 95 9.29 -10.35 -13.04
CA GLU A 95 8.85 -9.04 -12.57
C GLU A 95 10.05 -8.09 -12.40
N PHE A 96 9.90 -6.88 -12.94
CA PHE A 96 10.83 -5.77 -12.76
C PHE A 96 10.09 -4.68 -12.02
N THR A 97 10.68 -4.10 -10.98
CA THR A 97 9.98 -3.14 -10.13
C THR A 97 10.85 -1.95 -9.75
N PHE A 98 10.21 -0.80 -9.58
CA PHE A 98 10.79 0.29 -8.83
C PHE A 98 9.70 0.98 -7.99
N ALA A 99 10.11 1.58 -6.88
CA ALA A 99 9.24 2.38 -6.03
C ALA A 99 9.71 3.83 -6.01
N VAL A 100 8.76 4.74 -6.17
CA VAL A 100 8.98 6.20 -6.06
C VAL A 100 8.15 6.79 -4.94
N ARG A 101 8.66 7.84 -4.32
CA ARG A 101 7.93 8.69 -3.38
C ARG A 101 7.97 10.12 -3.88
N LEU A 102 6.88 10.86 -3.73
CA LEU A 102 6.87 12.30 -3.97
C LEU A 102 7.26 13.03 -2.69
N ARG A 103 8.33 13.82 -2.73
CA ARG A 103 8.76 14.69 -1.63
C ARG A 103 8.60 16.15 -2.06
N GLY A 104 7.48 16.75 -1.67
CA GLY A 104 7.11 18.09 -2.13
C GLY A 104 6.78 18.07 -3.62
N THR A 105 7.70 18.59 -4.44
CA THR A 105 7.57 18.63 -5.91
C THR A 105 8.55 17.72 -6.64
N ALA A 106 9.42 17.01 -5.92
CA ALA A 106 10.44 16.14 -6.50
C ALA A 106 10.12 14.67 -6.21
N TYR A 107 10.28 13.82 -7.22
CA TYR A 107 10.25 12.37 -7.10
C TYR A 107 11.59 11.87 -6.55
N GLU A 108 11.53 10.96 -5.60
CA GLU A 108 12.66 10.21 -5.03
C GLU A 108 12.44 8.71 -5.31
N VAL A 109 13.46 8.01 -5.85
CA VAL A 109 13.41 6.55 -6.02
C VAL A 109 13.81 5.90 -4.70
N MET A 110 12.93 5.07 -4.16
CA MET A 110 13.11 4.36 -2.89
C MET A 110 13.66 2.95 -3.09
N GLU A 111 13.27 2.30 -4.18
CA GLU A 111 13.61 0.91 -4.47
C GLU A 111 13.67 0.70 -5.98
N CYS A 112 14.62 -0.11 -6.45
CA CYS A 112 14.73 -0.50 -7.85
C CYS A 112 15.29 -1.92 -7.90
N ALA A 113 14.54 -2.85 -8.48
CA ALA A 113 14.92 -4.25 -8.60
C ALA A 113 14.50 -4.79 -9.97
N PRO A 114 15.43 -5.22 -10.83
CA PRO A 114 16.90 -5.10 -10.71
C PRO A 114 17.39 -3.65 -10.71
N MET A 115 18.58 -3.38 -10.15
CA MET A 115 19.15 -2.03 -10.10
C MET A 115 19.49 -1.54 -11.51
N LEU A 116 18.98 -0.37 -11.89
CA LEU A 116 19.30 0.29 -13.16
C LEU A 116 20.38 1.35 -12.95
N ALA A 117 21.49 1.27 -13.67
CA ALA A 117 22.55 2.30 -13.61
C ALA A 117 22.08 3.68 -14.10
N SER A 118 21.06 3.72 -14.96
CA SER A 118 20.49 4.95 -15.52
C SER A 118 19.38 5.58 -14.67
N ILE A 119 18.98 4.96 -13.55
CA ILE A 119 17.80 5.38 -12.78
C ILE A 119 17.91 6.82 -12.25
N ASP A 120 19.08 7.23 -11.77
CA ASP A 120 19.30 8.57 -11.22
C ASP A 120 19.23 9.66 -12.30
N ALA A 121 19.76 9.37 -13.50
CA ALA A 121 19.69 10.27 -14.64
C ALA A 121 18.24 10.44 -15.12
N LEU A 122 17.49 9.33 -15.19
CA LEU A 122 16.06 9.35 -15.53
C LEU A 122 15.23 10.12 -14.49
N LEU A 123 15.55 9.97 -13.20
CA LEU A 123 14.88 10.69 -12.12
C LEU A 123 15.16 12.20 -12.18
N ALA A 124 16.40 12.60 -12.47
CA ALA A 124 16.74 14.00 -12.66
C ALA A 124 15.99 14.64 -13.84
N GLU A 125 15.84 13.89 -14.94
CA GLU A 125 15.01 14.31 -16.09
C GLU A 125 13.54 14.44 -15.71
N CYS A 126 13.00 13.48 -14.95
CA CYS A 126 11.62 13.47 -14.47
C CYS A 126 11.35 14.68 -13.58
N ASN A 127 12.25 14.98 -12.64
CA ASN A 127 12.12 16.11 -11.73
C ASN A 127 12.24 17.46 -12.45
N ARG A 128 12.97 17.52 -13.56
CA ARG A 128 13.10 18.74 -14.38
C ARG A 128 11.92 18.98 -15.31
N SER A 129 11.40 17.92 -15.94
CA SER A 129 10.31 18.00 -16.92
C SER A 129 8.92 17.83 -16.31
N ASN A 130 8.86 17.32 -15.07
CA ASN A 130 7.64 16.84 -14.40
C ASN A 130 6.84 15.81 -15.23
N ASP A 131 7.48 15.13 -16.18
CA ASP A 131 6.86 14.12 -17.03
C ASP A 131 7.13 12.70 -16.50
N PHE A 132 6.28 12.29 -15.55
CA PHE A 132 6.33 10.94 -15.00
C PHE A 132 6.06 9.86 -16.06
N GLY A 133 5.24 10.16 -17.07
CA GLY A 133 4.94 9.22 -18.15
C GLY A 133 6.16 8.90 -18.99
N LYS A 134 6.99 9.89 -19.30
CA LYS A 134 8.28 9.70 -19.99
C LYS A 134 9.25 8.89 -19.14
N PHE A 135 9.35 9.19 -17.84
CA PHE A 135 10.16 8.43 -16.90
C PHE A 135 9.81 6.94 -16.89
N VAL A 136 8.52 6.58 -16.79
CA VAL A 136 8.06 5.18 -16.82
C VAL A 136 8.43 4.48 -18.12
N ARG A 137 8.30 5.16 -19.28
CA ARG A 137 8.67 4.60 -20.59
C ARG A 137 10.17 4.35 -20.70
N ASP A 138 10.98 5.31 -20.27
CA ASP A 138 12.43 5.21 -20.38
C ASP A 138 13.01 4.21 -19.36
N ALA A 139 12.44 4.13 -18.16
CA ALA A 139 12.76 3.07 -17.20
C ALA A 139 12.44 1.68 -17.75
N ARG A 140 11.29 1.50 -18.43
CA ARG A 140 10.96 0.24 -19.08
C ARG A 140 11.96 -0.13 -20.17
N LYS A 141 12.38 0.82 -21.02
CA LYS A 141 13.41 0.58 -22.03
C LYS A 141 14.72 0.12 -21.41
N ALA A 142 15.16 0.79 -20.34
CA ALA A 142 16.38 0.41 -19.62
C ALA A 142 16.28 -1.01 -19.04
N PHE A 143 15.12 -1.42 -18.53
CA PHE A 143 14.93 -2.81 -18.10
C PHE A 143 14.92 -3.82 -19.25
N VAL A 144 14.33 -3.46 -20.41
CA VAL A 144 14.35 -4.31 -21.61
C VAL A 144 15.78 -4.49 -22.13
N GLU A 145 16.57 -3.42 -22.16
CA GLU A 145 17.99 -3.45 -22.51
C GLU A 145 18.79 -4.27 -21.51
N LEU A 146 18.53 -4.15 -20.21
CA LEU A 146 19.20 -4.96 -19.19
C LEU A 146 18.83 -6.46 -19.30
N ALA A 147 17.57 -6.76 -19.59
CA ALA A 147 17.07 -8.15 -19.65
C ALA A 147 17.44 -8.87 -20.95
N ASN A 148 17.41 -8.16 -22.08
CA ASN A 148 17.64 -8.74 -23.40
C ASN A 148 19.00 -8.38 -24.01
N GLY A 149 19.73 -7.44 -23.40
CA GLY A 149 21.04 -6.96 -23.86
C GLY A 149 22.24 -7.54 -23.11
N ASP A 150 22.05 -8.49 -22.18
CA ASP A 150 23.15 -9.24 -21.56
C ASP A 150 23.46 -10.52 -22.37
N ASP A 151 24.03 -10.31 -23.56
CA ASP A 151 24.99 -11.25 -24.14
C ASP A 151 26.41 -10.71 -23.83
N GLY A 152 26.80 -10.64 -22.55
CA GLY A 152 28.22 -10.46 -22.20
C GLY A 152 28.54 -9.78 -20.87
N VAL A 153 28.83 -10.63 -19.88
CA VAL A 153 29.69 -10.39 -18.69
C VAL A 153 29.03 -9.70 -17.49
N GLY A 154 28.48 -10.52 -16.57
CA GLY A 154 28.00 -10.02 -15.29
C GLY A 154 27.83 -11.04 -14.15
N ALA A 155 28.41 -12.24 -14.24
CA ALA A 155 28.37 -13.24 -13.16
C ALA A 155 29.65 -13.22 -12.30
N LEU A 156 29.95 -12.13 -11.59
CA LEU A 156 31.00 -12.11 -10.57
C LEU A 156 30.67 -11.10 -9.45
N ALA A 157 29.89 -11.52 -8.46
CA ALA A 157 30.03 -11.02 -7.08
C ALA A 157 29.27 -11.94 -6.11
N SER A 158 29.93 -12.99 -5.64
CA SER A 158 29.62 -13.59 -4.35
C SER A 158 30.89 -13.50 -3.50
N PRO A 159 30.87 -12.82 -2.33
CA PRO A 159 32.08 -12.55 -1.57
C PRO A 159 32.58 -13.83 -0.89
N ARG A 160 33.83 -14.20 -1.19
CA ARG A 160 34.60 -15.23 -0.51
C ARG A 160 34.67 -14.92 0.99
N ALA A 161 34.01 -15.75 1.80
CA ALA A 161 34.23 -15.80 3.23
C ALA A 161 35.66 -16.26 3.51
N SER A 162 36.45 -15.38 4.11
CA SER A 162 37.77 -15.64 4.67
C SER A 162 37.68 -16.59 5.86
N ALA A 163 38.12 -17.83 5.70
CA ALA A 163 38.42 -18.73 6.82
C ALA A 163 39.90 -18.61 7.19
N GLY A 164 40.14 -18.26 8.45
CA GLY A 164 41.42 -17.82 8.99
C GLY A 164 42.52 -18.88 9.05
N ARG A 165 43.73 -18.37 8.90
CA ARG A 165 45.01 -19.05 9.11
C ARG A 165 45.23 -19.29 10.61
N ALA A 166 45.06 -20.51 11.09
CA ALA A 166 45.49 -20.92 12.42
C ALA A 166 46.85 -21.63 12.34
N THR A 167 47.88 -20.94 12.79
CA THR A 167 49.21 -21.48 13.11
C THR A 167 49.11 -22.47 14.26
N ARG A 168 49.65 -23.68 14.12
CA ARG A 168 50.05 -24.51 15.26
C ARG A 168 51.54 -24.84 15.15
N SER A 169 52.32 -24.02 15.83
CA SER A 169 53.56 -24.44 16.45
C SER A 169 53.26 -25.51 17.49
N ASN A 170 53.91 -26.67 17.44
CA ASN A 170 54.14 -27.44 18.66
C ASN A 170 55.53 -28.05 18.65
N SER A 171 56.32 -27.64 19.64
CA SER A 171 57.66 -28.10 19.97
C SER A 171 57.60 -28.68 21.37
N ARG A 172 58.34 -29.77 21.60
CA ARG A 172 58.69 -30.46 22.87
C ARG A 172 57.67 -31.46 23.43
N ARG A 173 57.99 -32.75 23.31
CA ARG A 173 58.85 -33.48 24.26
C ARG A 173 59.45 -34.70 23.59
#